data_AF-A0A955SVM0-F1
#
_entry.id   AF-A0A955SVM0-F1
#
_cell.length_a   1.000
_cell.length_b   1.000
_cell.length_c   1.000
_cell.angle_alpha   90.00
_cell.angle_beta   90.00
_cell.angle_gamma   90.00
#
_symmetry.space_group_name_H-M   'P 1'
#
loop_
_entity.id
_entity.type
_entity.pdbx_description
1 polymer ?
#
loop_
_entity_poly.entity_id
_entity_poly.type
_entity_poly.pdbx_seq_one_letter_code
_entity_poly.pdbx_strand_id
1 'polypeptide(L)'
;MKIGNKQILVVGDRVLIKPENNDERTKVGLYVPQTVIEKEPVQSGRVVAKGPGIAYPTGSGEGSEPWQETSDSHHLKFIPVQAEVGDFALFLKKEAFEIQYQKETYLVVPQGAILLLIRDEEEHLSFDSEIPDLLE
;
A
#
# COMPACT_ATOMS: atom_id res chain seq x y z
N MET A 1 -0.35 9.89 2.06
CA MET A 1 -0.69 10.76 0.90
C MET A 1 -1.22 12.10 1.41
N LYS A 2 -0.79 13.24 0.84
CA LYS A 2 -1.38 14.56 1.10
C LYS A 2 -2.18 14.99 -0.13
N ILE A 3 -3.44 15.39 0.05
CA ILE A 3 -4.29 15.92 -1.02
C ILE A 3 -4.73 17.32 -0.60
N GLY A 4 -4.17 18.33 -1.26
CA GLY A 4 -4.30 19.73 -0.83
C GLY A 4 -3.72 19.94 0.57
N ASN A 5 -4.54 20.42 1.50
CA ASN A 5 -4.18 20.64 2.90
C ASN A 5 -4.52 19.48 3.85
N LYS A 6 -4.99 18.35 3.33
CA LYS A 6 -5.42 17.19 4.14
C LYS A 6 -4.49 16.02 3.95
N GLN A 7 -4.18 15.33 5.05
CA GLN A 7 -3.40 14.10 5.04
C GLN A 7 -4.34 12.90 5.15
N ILE A 8 -4.21 11.96 4.21
CA ILE A 8 -4.92 10.68 4.25
C ILE A 8 -3.98 9.66 4.89
N LEU A 9 -4.47 9.08 5.98
CA LEU A 9 -3.83 8.01 6.73
C LEU A 9 -4.64 6.72 6.54
N VAL A 10 -3.94 5.66 6.14
CA VAL A 10 -4.53 4.33 6.04
C VAL A 10 -4.31 3.61 7.37
N VAL A 11 -5.35 2.97 7.90
CA VAL A 11 -5.32 2.36 9.24
C VAL A 11 -5.26 0.84 9.14
N GLY A 12 -4.41 0.24 9.98
CA GLY A 12 -4.20 -1.21 10.05
C GLY A 12 -3.31 -1.71 8.91
N ASP A 13 -3.58 -2.94 8.47
CA ASP A 13 -2.89 -3.66 7.40
C ASP A 13 -3.50 -3.41 6.01
N ARG A 14 -4.06 -2.21 5.80
CA ARG A 14 -4.71 -1.84 4.55
C ARG A 14 -3.80 -1.03 3.66
N VAL A 15 -4.10 -1.06 2.37
CA VAL A 15 -3.39 -0.34 1.32
C VAL A 15 -4.41 0.45 0.50
N LEU A 16 -4.09 1.71 0.23
CA LEU A 16 -4.87 2.57 -0.63
C LEU A 16 -4.31 2.49 -2.05
N ILE A 17 -5.16 2.09 -2.99
CA ILE A 17 -4.81 1.84 -4.38
C ILE A 17 -5.64 2.76 -5.27
N LYS A 18 -5.01 3.39 -6.24
CA LYS A 18 -5.71 4.06 -7.34
C LYS A 18 -5.97 3.02 -8.43
N PRO A 19 -7.23 2.70 -8.76
CA PRO A 19 -7.53 1.73 -9.80
C PRO A 19 -6.95 2.20 -11.13
N GLU A 20 -6.37 1.27 -11.88
CA GLU A 20 -6.07 1.51 -13.29
C GLU A 20 -7.30 1.07 -14.10
N ASN A 21 -7.73 1.89 -15.05
CA ASN A 21 -8.82 1.48 -15.94
C ASN A 21 -8.32 0.30 -16.78
N ASN A 22 -9.04 -0.82 -16.71
CA ASN A 22 -8.81 -1.93 -17.61
C ASN A 22 -9.31 -1.50 -18.98
N ASP A 23 -8.39 -1.31 -19.93
CA ASP A 23 -8.71 -0.79 -21.27
C ASP A 23 -9.80 -1.65 -21.91
N GLU A 24 -10.87 -0.99 -22.40
CA GLU A 24 -11.98 -1.65 -23.11
C GLU A 24 -11.49 -2.35 -24.40
N ARG A 25 -10.23 -2.14 -24.80
CA ARG A 25 -9.58 -2.75 -25.95
C ARG A 25 -8.39 -3.59 -25.50
N THR A 26 -8.47 -4.89 -25.78
CA THR A 26 -7.30 -5.77 -25.68
C THR A 26 -6.22 -5.40 -26.71
N LYS A 27 -4.97 -5.84 -26.51
CA LYS A 27 -3.82 -5.58 -27.42
C LYS A 27 -4.07 -5.99 -28.89
N VAL A 28 -5.09 -6.80 -29.16
CA VAL A 28 -5.52 -7.26 -30.49
C VAL A 28 -6.72 -6.48 -31.06
N GLY A 29 -7.16 -5.40 -30.41
CA GLY A 29 -8.25 -4.54 -30.87
C GLY A 29 -9.65 -5.12 -30.63
N LEU A 30 -9.78 -6.22 -29.87
CA LEU A 30 -11.07 -6.78 -29.49
C LEU A 30 -11.66 -5.98 -28.32
N TYR A 31 -12.90 -5.52 -28.50
CA TYR A 31 -13.66 -4.83 -27.47
C TYR A 31 -14.19 -5.84 -26.46
N VAL A 32 -13.83 -5.67 -25.18
CA VAL A 32 -14.34 -6.52 -24.12
C VAL A 32 -15.66 -5.94 -23.61
N PRO A 33 -16.79 -6.67 -23.70
CA PRO A 33 -18.05 -6.17 -23.17
C PRO A 33 -17.94 -5.98 -21.65
N GLN A 34 -18.56 -4.92 -21.12
CA GLN A 34 -18.49 -4.56 -19.70
C GLN A 34 -18.91 -5.69 -18.76
N THR A 35 -19.83 -6.56 -19.19
CA THR A 35 -20.26 -7.76 -18.44
C THR A 35 -19.11 -8.74 -18.14
N VAL A 36 -18.06 -8.79 -18.96
CA VAL A 36 -16.88 -9.66 -18.73
C VAL A 36 -15.92 -8.98 -17.77
N ILE A 37 -15.65 -7.69 -17.94
CA ILE A 37 -14.79 -6.89 -17.04
C ILE A 37 -15.35 -6.89 -15.62
N GLU A 38 -16.67 -6.80 -15.47
CA GLU A 38 -17.33 -6.88 -14.17
C GLU A 38 -17.19 -8.25 -13.49
N LYS A 39 -17.12 -9.32 -14.30
CA LYS A 39 -16.97 -10.70 -13.82
C LYS A 39 -15.53 -11.07 -13.48
N GLU A 40 -14.55 -10.27 -13.90
CA GLU A 40 -13.16 -10.53 -13.51
C GLU A 40 -13.02 -10.36 -11.99
N PRO A 41 -12.61 -11.43 -11.28
CA PRO A 41 -12.51 -11.39 -9.82
C PRO A 41 -11.30 -10.58 -9.34
N VAL A 42 -10.37 -10.28 -10.25
CA VAL A 42 -9.11 -9.60 -9.98
C VAL A 42 -9.12 -8.23 -10.65
N GLN A 43 -8.58 -7.24 -9.97
CA GLN A 43 -8.38 -5.89 -10.49
C GLN A 43 -6.95 -5.44 -10.22
N SER A 44 -6.46 -4.52 -11.05
CA SER A 44 -5.14 -3.91 -10.91
C SER A 44 -5.22 -2.41 -10.57
N GLY A 45 -4.15 -1.90 -9.99
CA GLY A 45 -3.99 -0.47 -9.72
C GLY A 45 -2.65 -0.15 -9.07
N ARG A 46 -2.38 1.14 -8.88
CA ARG A 46 -1.12 1.62 -8.30
C ARG A 46 -1.30 2.04 -6.84
N VAL A 47 -0.39 1.63 -5.97
CA VAL A 47 -0.43 1.91 -4.53
C VAL A 47 -0.07 3.38 -4.27
N VAL A 48 -0.96 4.10 -3.59
CA VAL A 48 -0.79 5.53 -3.28
C VAL A 48 -0.52 5.80 -1.79
N ALA A 49 -0.95 4.90 -0.91
CA ALA A 49 -0.65 4.97 0.52
C ALA A 49 -0.75 3.59 1.16
N LYS A 50 -0.02 3.42 2.26
CA LYS A 50 0.03 2.16 3.00
C LYS A 50 -0.26 2.38 4.48
N GLY A 51 -0.89 1.40 5.11
CA GLY A 51 -1.13 1.40 6.54
C GLY A 51 0.12 1.02 7.34
N PRO A 52 0.11 1.26 8.67
CA PRO A 52 1.21 0.88 9.55
C PRO A 52 1.40 -0.65 9.64
N GLY A 53 0.39 -1.44 9.27
CA GLY A 53 0.42 -2.89 9.33
C GLY A 53 -0.22 -3.47 10.58
N ILE A 54 0.12 -4.72 10.89
CA ILE A 54 -0.49 -5.48 12.00
C ILE A 54 0.23 -5.12 13.29
N ALA A 55 -0.51 -4.66 14.29
CA ALA A 55 0.03 -4.43 15.63
C ALA A 55 0.47 -5.77 16.23
N TYR A 56 1.76 -5.87 16.56
CA TYR A 56 2.27 -6.98 17.33
C TYR A 56 2.16 -6.61 18.81
N PRO A 57 1.40 -7.35 19.63
CA PRO A 57 1.41 -7.14 21.07
C PRO A 57 2.80 -7.53 21.57
N THR A 58 3.65 -6.55 21.84
CA THR A 58 4.86 -6.80 22.61
C THR A 58 4.40 -7.18 24.01
N GLY A 59 4.46 -8.48 24.32
CA GLY A 59 4.21 -8.99 25.65
C GLY A 59 5.07 -8.22 26.65
N SER A 60 4.44 -7.75 27.71
CA SER A 60 5.11 -7.14 28.84
C SER A 60 6.17 -8.10 29.38
N GLY A 61 7.44 -7.77 29.15
CA GLY A 61 8.60 -8.17 29.96
C GLY A 61 8.86 -9.67 30.16
N GLU A 62 9.74 -10.24 29.35
CA GLU A 62 10.74 -11.20 29.82
C GLU A 62 12.08 -10.81 29.19
N GLY A 63 12.89 -10.03 29.91
CA GLY A 63 14.26 -9.69 29.51
C GLY A 63 14.65 -8.20 29.54
N SER A 64 13.77 -7.28 29.96
CA SER A 64 14.15 -5.87 30.11
C SER A 64 14.96 -5.66 31.40
N GLU A 65 16.24 -5.38 31.26
CA GLU A 65 17.12 -5.06 32.38
C GLU A 65 16.68 -3.74 33.06
N PRO A 66 16.70 -3.63 34.40
CA PRO A 66 16.07 -2.52 35.14
C PRO A 66 16.65 -1.12 34.85
N TRP A 67 17.83 -1.03 34.24
CA TRP A 67 18.47 0.25 33.90
C TRP A 67 18.07 0.78 32.52
N GLN A 68 17.22 0.07 31.76
CA GLN A 68 16.55 0.63 30.58
C GLN A 68 15.36 1.53 30.98
N GLU A 69 15.52 2.32 32.05
CA GLU A 69 14.61 3.42 32.35
C GLU A 69 14.87 4.56 31.37
N THR A 70 14.35 4.48 30.14
CA THR A 70 14.10 5.68 29.32
C THR A 70 12.96 5.45 28.33
N SER A 71 11.83 6.14 28.54
CA SER A 71 10.91 6.65 27.50
C SER A 71 10.21 5.73 26.48
N ASP A 72 10.38 4.41 26.48
CA ASP A 72 9.87 3.56 25.39
C ASP A 72 8.64 2.69 25.72
N SER A 73 7.91 3.02 26.80
CA SER A 73 6.89 2.15 27.38
C SER A 73 5.54 2.09 26.66
N HIS A 74 5.35 2.65 25.45
CA HIS A 74 4.11 2.50 24.67
C HIS A 74 4.31 2.55 23.14
N HIS A 75 5.50 2.22 22.61
CA HIS A 75 5.62 2.06 21.15
C HIS A 75 5.00 0.72 20.75
N LEU A 76 3.76 0.75 20.24
CA LEU A 76 3.17 -0.39 19.55
C LEU A 76 4.12 -0.77 18.41
N LYS A 77 4.72 -1.97 18.47
CA LYS A 77 5.49 -2.50 17.35
C LYS A 77 4.50 -2.99 16.29
N PHE A 78 4.69 -2.55 15.06
CA PHE A 78 3.87 -2.99 13.93
C PHE A 78 4.72 -3.82 12.98
N ILE A 79 4.15 -4.90 12.47
CA ILE A 79 4.67 -5.59 11.30
C ILE A 79 4.16 -4.80 10.10
N PRO A 80 5.04 -4.11 9.35
CA PRO A 80 4.61 -3.22 8.27
C PRO A 80 3.96 -4.02 7.14
N VAL A 81 3.07 -3.35 6.40
CA VAL A 81 2.54 -3.95 5.17
C VAL A 81 3.65 -4.10 4.13
N GLN A 82 3.59 -5.19 3.38
CA GLN A 82 4.58 -5.51 2.34
C GLN A 82 4.55 -4.51 1.17
N ALA A 83 3.38 -3.95 0.86
CA ALA A 83 3.22 -2.99 -0.22
C ALA A 83 3.94 -1.65 0.06
N GLU A 84 4.56 -1.10 -0.97
CA GLU A 84 5.20 0.21 -0.95
C GLU A 84 4.44 1.21 -1.84
N VAL A 85 4.66 2.51 -1.58
CA VAL A 85 4.03 3.56 -2.38
C VAL A 85 4.69 3.55 -3.75
N GLY A 86 3.89 3.42 -4.80
CA GLY A 86 4.38 3.27 -6.17
C GLY A 86 4.22 1.86 -6.73
N ASP A 87 4.07 0.83 -5.88
CA ASP A 87 3.89 -0.56 -6.32
C ASP A 87 2.68 -0.69 -7.24
N PHE A 88 2.80 -1.55 -8.26
CA PHE A 88 1.66 -2.01 -9.04
C PHE A 88 1.07 -3.26 -8.40
N ALA A 89 -0.18 -3.21 -7.97
CA ALA A 89 -0.84 -4.26 -7.22
C ALA A 89 -1.92 -4.95 -8.05
N LEU A 90 -1.92 -6.28 -8.06
CA LEU A 90 -3.10 -7.08 -8.43
C LEU A 90 -3.78 -7.61 -7.17
N PHE A 91 -5.09 -7.43 -7.08
CA PHE A 91 -5.85 -7.75 -5.87
C PHE A 91 -7.27 -8.25 -6.21
N LEU A 92 -7.89 -8.90 -5.24
CA LEU A 92 -9.26 -9.40 -5.36
C LEU A 92 -10.26 -8.24 -5.25
N LYS A 93 -11.04 -8.03 -6.33
CA LYS A 93 -12.06 -6.97 -6.39
C LYS A 93 -13.12 -7.11 -5.31
N LYS A 94 -13.47 -8.35 -4.93
CA LYS A 94 -14.48 -8.65 -3.91
C LYS A 94 -14.12 -8.12 -2.51
N GLU A 95 -12.84 -8.00 -2.21
CA GLU A 95 -12.35 -7.53 -0.89
C GLU A 95 -11.93 -6.06 -0.92
N ALA A 96 -11.98 -5.42 -2.08
CA ALA A 96 -11.66 -4.01 -2.25
C ALA A 96 -12.87 -3.14 -1.90
N PHE A 97 -12.65 -2.12 -1.07
CA PHE A 97 -13.66 -1.11 -0.74
C PHE A 97 -13.44 0.14 -1.57
N GLU A 98 -14.43 0.51 -2.37
CA GLU A 98 -14.40 1.75 -3.15
C GLU A 98 -14.72 2.96 -2.27
N ILE A 99 -13.84 3.96 -2.33
CA ILE A 99 -14.03 5.25 -1.67
C ILE A 99 -13.87 6.37 -2.70
N GLN A 100 -14.75 7.37 -2.63
CA GLN A 100 -14.64 8.57 -3.45
C GLN A 100 -14.22 9.74 -2.58
N TYR A 101 -13.15 10.40 -2.97
CA TYR A 101 -12.61 11.55 -2.25
C TYR A 101 -12.15 12.63 -3.24
N GLN A 102 -12.63 13.85 -3.06
CA GLN A 102 -12.33 14.99 -3.96
C GLN A 102 -12.59 14.70 -5.45
N LYS A 103 -13.65 13.94 -5.76
CA LYS A 103 -14.03 13.49 -7.12
C LYS A 103 -13.05 12.49 -7.76
N GLU A 104 -12.11 11.96 -7.00
CA GLU A 104 -11.30 10.81 -7.41
C GLU A 104 -11.75 9.55 -6.68
N THR A 105 -11.72 8.43 -7.40
CA THR A 105 -12.01 7.11 -6.85
C THR A 105 -10.72 6.42 -6.41
N TYR A 106 -10.75 5.85 -5.22
CA TYR A 106 -9.69 5.03 -4.66
C TYR A 106 -10.27 3.71 -4.13
N LEU A 107 -9.43 2.71 -4.02
CA LEU A 107 -9.74 1.39 -3.48
C LEU A 107 -8.93 1.18 -2.20
N VAL A 108 -9.61 0.84 -1.11
CA VAL A 108 -8.96 0.39 0.12
C VAL A 108 -8.98 -1.13 0.12
N VAL A 109 -7.80 -1.73 0.11
CA VAL A 109 -7.60 -3.17 -0.05
C VAL A 109 -6.82 -3.70 1.16
N PRO A 110 -7.29 -4.74 1.87
CA PRO A 110 -6.50 -5.36 2.92
C PRO A 110 -5.29 -6.08 2.32
N GLN A 111 -4.16 -6.14 3.05
CA GLN A 111 -2.95 -6.80 2.56
C GLN A 111 -3.20 -8.25 2.14
N GLY A 112 -4.07 -8.97 2.85
CA GLY A 112 -4.44 -10.36 2.52
C GLY A 112 -5.16 -10.56 1.18
N ALA A 113 -5.77 -9.50 0.62
CA ALA A 113 -6.44 -9.54 -0.68
C ALA A 113 -5.51 -9.21 -1.87
N ILE A 114 -4.30 -8.72 -1.58
CA ILE A 114 -3.30 -8.41 -2.60
C ILE A 114 -2.62 -9.72 -2.99
N LEU A 115 -2.73 -10.07 -4.27
CA LEU A 115 -2.18 -11.31 -4.82
C LEU A 115 -0.73 -11.11 -5.25
N LEU A 116 -0.43 -9.97 -5.88
CA LEU A 116 0.88 -9.67 -6.47
C LEU A 116 1.19 -8.19 -6.33
N LEU A 117 2.47 -7.90 -6.10
CA LEU A 117 3.06 -6.57 -6.17
C LEU A 117 4.18 -6.61 -7.21
N ILE A 118 4.15 -5.68 -8.16
CA ILE A 118 5.16 -5.53 -9.21
C ILE A 118 5.87 -4.21 -8.93
N ARG A 119 7.20 -4.27 -8.84
CA ARG A 119 8.09 -3.13 -8.63
C ARG A 119 9.08 -3.11 -9.78
N ASP A 120 9.22 -1.96 -10.41
CA ASP A 120 10.26 -1.73 -11.39
C ASP A 120 11.56 -1.41 -10.64
N GLU A 121 12.62 -2.20 -10.87
CA GLU A 121 13.90 -2.04 -10.17
C GLU A 121 14.58 -0.70 -10.46
N GLU A 122 14.23 -0.03 -11.58
CA GLU A 122 14.84 1.24 -11.98
C GLU A 122 14.39 2.45 -11.12
N GLU A 123 13.19 2.42 -10.50
CA GLU A 123 12.75 3.51 -9.61
C GLU A 123 13.49 3.47 -8.26
N HIS A 124 13.93 2.29 -7.81
CA HIS A 124 14.54 2.10 -6.48
C HIS A 124 16.00 2.59 -6.41
N LEU A 125 16.72 2.62 -7.53
CA LEU A 125 18.12 3.10 -7.63
C LEU A 125 18.25 4.63 -7.62
N SER A 126 17.14 5.35 -7.79
CA SER A 126 17.13 6.81 -7.82
C SER A 126 17.17 7.46 -6.43
N PHE A 127 16.82 6.74 -5.37
CA PHE A 127 16.78 7.29 -4.01
C PHE A 127 18.09 7.14 -3.23
N ASP A 128 18.88 6.09 -3.51
CA ASP A 128 20.16 5.86 -2.82
C ASP A 128 21.32 6.67 -3.41
N SER A 129 21.19 7.19 -4.64
CA SER A 129 22.25 7.93 -5.34
C SER A 129 22.31 9.43 -5.04
N GLU A 130 21.36 9.96 -4.26
CA GLU A 130 21.32 11.38 -3.89
C GLU A 130 21.97 11.71 -2.54
N ILE A 131 22.61 10.76 -1.84
CA ILE A 131 23.43 11.10 -0.67
C ILE A 131 24.73 11.73 -1.22
N PRO A 132 24.95 13.05 -1.09
CA PRO A 132 26.25 13.60 -1.39
C PRO A 132 27.19 13.07 -0.32
N ASP A 133 28.32 12.50 -0.73
CA ASP A 133 29.44 12.20 0.14
C ASP A 133 29.81 13.47 0.92
N LEU A 134 29.31 13.60 2.15
CA LEU A 134 29.55 14.73 3.04
C LEU A 134 29.98 14.19 4.41
N LEU A 135 31.05 13.40 4.38
CA LEU A 135 31.97 13.16 5.49
C LEU A 135 33.38 12.92 4.92
N GLU A 136 34.07 14.01 4.57
CA GLU A 136 35.53 14.11 4.78
C GLU A 136 35.78 15.04 5.98
#